data_AF-A0A0Q9IRC5-F1
#
_entry.id   AF-A0A0Q9IRC5-F1
#
_cell.length_a   1.000
_cell.length_b   1.000
_cell.length_c   1.000
_cell.angle_alpha   90.00
_cell.angle_beta   90.00
_cell.angle_gamma   90.00
#
_symmetry.space_group_name_H-M   'P 1'
#
loop_
_entity.id
_entity.type
_entity.pdbx_description
1 polymer ?
#
loop_
_entity_poly.entity_id
_entity_poly.type
_entity_poly.pdbx_seq_one_letter_code
_entity_poly.pdbx_strand_id
1 'polypeptide(L)'
;MRDAALERAIDSAGGVRALARSLGVSQPAISSWKRVPADRVLSVEAITGVARTDLRPDLYPDIAVNDAPLALDEIDEARARECELIGALLWRAPTAATLAALRNLQGDASPLGMAHLALAEAADEATPESLRDEFFELFIGVGRGDLLPYASYYLTGFLHERPLALVREDMGALGLARAERAGEPEDHIAVLLDIMARLIRGEVAGEGIDADRFFARHIEPWGERFFADLEIAKAAKFYKAVGRVGSLFVSIEAQAARLPA
;
A
#
# COMPACT_ATOMS: atom_id res chain seq x y z
N MET A 1 -41.54 -19.54 -24.48
CA MET A 1 -40.47 -18.77 -25.16
C MET A 1 -39.29 -18.75 -24.21
N ARG A 2 -38.09 -19.04 -24.70
CA ARG A 2 -36.87 -18.95 -23.88
C ARG A 2 -36.46 -17.49 -23.75
N ASP A 3 -35.75 -17.18 -22.69
CA ASP A 3 -35.15 -15.86 -22.50
C ASP A 3 -34.03 -15.63 -23.54
N ALA A 4 -33.93 -14.41 -24.07
CA ALA A 4 -32.93 -14.04 -25.07
C ALA A 4 -31.50 -14.24 -24.54
N ALA A 5 -31.27 -14.02 -23.26
CA ALA A 5 -29.96 -14.25 -22.64
C ALA A 5 -29.58 -15.74 -22.60
N LEU A 6 -30.56 -16.63 -22.40
CA LEU A 6 -30.36 -18.08 -22.45
C LEU A 6 -30.09 -18.55 -23.89
N GLU A 7 -30.74 -17.97 -24.89
CA GLU A 7 -30.46 -18.28 -26.30
C GLU A 7 -29.05 -17.86 -26.70
N ARG A 8 -28.63 -16.64 -26.33
CA ARG A 8 -27.23 -16.20 -26.53
C ARG A 8 -26.23 -17.13 -25.87
N ALA A 9 -26.48 -17.58 -24.64
CA ALA A 9 -25.59 -18.50 -23.95
C ALA A 9 -25.50 -19.86 -24.65
N ILE A 10 -26.61 -20.37 -25.18
CA ILE A 10 -26.65 -21.63 -25.96
C ILE A 10 -25.85 -21.49 -27.25
N ASP A 11 -26.01 -20.37 -27.95
CA ASP A 11 -25.32 -20.12 -29.22
C ASP A 11 -23.81 -19.94 -29.01
N SER A 12 -23.40 -19.15 -28.01
CA SER A 12 -21.99 -18.98 -27.61
C SER A 12 -21.32 -20.31 -27.23
N ALA A 13 -22.06 -21.24 -26.62
CA ALA A 13 -21.55 -22.56 -26.27
C ALA A 13 -21.42 -23.52 -27.47
N GLY A 14 -21.88 -23.15 -28.67
CA GLY A 14 -21.95 -24.03 -29.83
C GLY A 14 -23.16 -24.97 -29.83
N GLY A 15 -24.24 -24.57 -29.15
CA GLY A 15 -25.53 -25.25 -29.13
C GLY A 15 -25.84 -26.05 -27.87
N VAL A 16 -27.10 -26.48 -27.74
CA VAL A 16 -27.66 -27.09 -26.51
C VAL A 16 -26.87 -28.30 -26.02
N ARG A 17 -26.39 -29.16 -26.94
CA ARG A 17 -25.61 -30.35 -26.58
C ARG A 17 -24.22 -30.02 -26.06
N ALA A 18 -23.59 -28.98 -26.60
CA ALA A 18 -22.27 -28.54 -26.17
C ALA A 18 -22.37 -27.91 -24.77
N LEU A 19 -23.36 -27.04 -24.55
CA LEU A 19 -23.62 -26.46 -23.22
C LEU A 19 -23.97 -27.54 -22.18
N ALA A 20 -24.77 -28.55 -22.55
CA ALA A 20 -25.12 -29.68 -21.66
C ALA A 20 -23.89 -30.44 -21.19
N ARG A 21 -22.98 -30.72 -22.13
CA ARG A 21 -21.72 -31.41 -21.84
C ARG A 21 -20.84 -30.59 -20.91
N SER A 22 -20.68 -29.29 -21.19
CA SER A 22 -19.81 -28.41 -20.40
C SER A 22 -20.36 -28.16 -18.98
N LEU A 23 -21.68 -28.19 -18.80
CA LEU A 23 -22.33 -28.03 -17.49
C LEU A 23 -22.50 -29.35 -16.71
N GLY A 24 -22.18 -30.50 -17.31
CA GLY A 24 -22.39 -31.81 -16.70
C GLY A 24 -23.87 -32.15 -16.48
N VAL A 25 -24.77 -31.63 -17.33
CA VAL A 25 -26.23 -31.86 -17.23
C VAL A 25 -26.75 -32.55 -18.49
N SER A 26 -27.96 -33.11 -18.41
CA SER A 26 -28.58 -33.76 -19.57
C SER A 26 -29.10 -32.72 -20.58
N GLN A 27 -29.05 -33.04 -21.88
CA GLN A 27 -29.60 -32.17 -22.94
C GLN A 27 -31.10 -31.83 -22.72
N PRO A 28 -31.97 -32.77 -22.28
CA PRO A 28 -33.36 -32.44 -21.94
C PRO A 28 -33.47 -31.41 -20.80
N ALA A 29 -32.53 -31.39 -19.84
CA ALA A 29 -32.53 -30.42 -18.75
C ALA A 29 -32.34 -28.99 -19.26
N ILE A 30 -31.37 -28.74 -20.15
CA ILE A 30 -31.22 -27.41 -20.76
C ILE A 30 -32.40 -27.08 -21.66
N SER A 31 -32.93 -28.09 -22.37
CA SER A 31 -34.03 -27.86 -23.31
C SER A 31 -35.32 -27.41 -22.61
N SER A 32 -35.52 -27.79 -21.34
CA SER A 32 -36.67 -27.39 -20.52
C SER A 32 -36.49 -26.03 -19.85
N TRP A 33 -35.28 -25.46 -19.86
CA TRP A 33 -35.04 -24.13 -19.27
C TRP A 33 -35.76 -23.06 -20.08
N LYS A 34 -36.55 -22.24 -19.36
CA LYS A 34 -37.06 -20.97 -19.88
C LYS A 34 -36.06 -19.84 -19.64
N ARG A 35 -35.32 -19.91 -18.54
CA ARG A 35 -34.22 -19.03 -18.11
C ARG A 35 -33.19 -19.87 -17.35
N VAL A 36 -31.95 -19.40 -17.23
CA VAL A 36 -30.90 -20.10 -16.46
C VAL A 36 -31.29 -20.22 -14.98
N PRO A 37 -31.25 -21.44 -14.40
CA PRO A 37 -31.46 -21.65 -12.97
C PRO A 37 -30.46 -20.88 -12.10
N ALA A 38 -30.89 -20.41 -10.93
CA ALA A 38 -30.09 -19.56 -10.03
C ALA A 38 -28.73 -20.20 -9.66
N ASP A 39 -28.76 -21.51 -9.38
CA ASP A 39 -27.59 -22.33 -9.01
C ASP A 39 -26.62 -22.56 -10.17
N ARG A 40 -27.01 -22.21 -11.41
CA ARG A 40 -26.21 -22.46 -12.63
C ARG A 40 -25.72 -21.19 -13.30
N VAL A 41 -26.11 -20.01 -12.83
CA VAL A 41 -25.78 -18.73 -13.46
C VAL A 41 -24.27 -18.54 -13.60
N LEU A 42 -23.52 -18.73 -12.50
CA LEU A 42 -22.07 -18.55 -12.49
C LEU A 42 -21.35 -19.53 -13.43
N SER A 43 -21.80 -20.79 -13.47
CA SER A 43 -21.22 -21.79 -14.36
C SER A 43 -21.53 -21.48 -15.83
N VAL A 44 -22.72 -20.98 -16.14
CA VAL A 44 -23.11 -20.60 -17.51
C VAL A 44 -22.33 -19.36 -17.95
N GLU A 45 -22.17 -18.36 -17.10
CA GLU A 45 -21.34 -17.17 -17.39
C GLU A 45 -19.88 -17.57 -17.67
N ALA A 46 -19.28 -18.40 -16.83
CA ALA A 46 -17.90 -18.86 -17.01
C ALA A 46 -17.67 -19.63 -18.33
N ILE A 47 -18.68 -20.38 -18.81
CA ILE A 47 -18.58 -21.18 -20.04
C ILE A 47 -18.90 -20.36 -21.29
N THR A 48 -19.87 -19.45 -21.20
CA THR A 48 -20.47 -18.79 -22.37
C THR A 48 -20.07 -17.34 -22.53
N GLY A 49 -19.49 -16.73 -21.49
CA GLY A 49 -19.16 -15.30 -21.44
C GLY A 49 -20.38 -14.37 -21.34
N VAL A 50 -21.60 -14.91 -21.26
CA VAL A 50 -22.81 -14.09 -21.08
C VAL A 50 -22.93 -13.68 -19.62
N ALA A 51 -22.96 -12.38 -19.36
CA ALA A 51 -22.93 -11.81 -18.02
C ALA A 51 -24.09 -12.32 -17.14
N ARG A 52 -23.83 -12.55 -15.86
CA ARG A 52 -24.85 -12.96 -14.88
C ARG A 52 -26.00 -11.95 -14.75
N THR A 53 -25.71 -10.66 -14.98
CA THR A 53 -26.69 -9.57 -15.01
C THR A 53 -27.67 -9.71 -16.17
N ASP A 54 -27.23 -10.26 -17.31
CA ASP A 54 -28.10 -10.61 -18.43
C ASP A 54 -28.87 -11.92 -18.18
N LEU A 55 -28.19 -12.93 -17.63
CA LEU A 55 -28.76 -14.26 -17.42
C LEU A 55 -29.86 -14.27 -16.32
N ARG A 56 -29.66 -13.49 -15.26
CA ARG A 56 -30.56 -13.34 -14.12
C ARG A 56 -30.53 -11.90 -13.57
N PRO A 57 -31.08 -10.92 -14.30
CA PRO A 57 -31.19 -9.54 -13.81
C PRO A 57 -32.00 -9.41 -12.51
N ASP A 58 -32.89 -10.38 -12.26
CA ASP A 58 -33.68 -10.46 -11.02
C ASP A 58 -32.87 -10.90 -9.78
N LEU A 59 -31.72 -11.57 -9.97
CA LEU A 59 -30.81 -11.94 -8.89
C LEU A 59 -29.54 -11.08 -8.87
N TYR A 60 -29.13 -10.60 -10.04
CA TYR A 60 -27.94 -9.79 -10.25
C TYR A 60 -28.40 -8.50 -10.94
N PRO A 61 -29.00 -7.56 -10.20
CA PRO A 61 -29.24 -6.23 -10.75
C PRO A 61 -27.91 -5.65 -11.20
N ASP A 62 -27.95 -4.84 -12.27
CA ASP A 62 -26.81 -4.10 -12.79
C ASP A 62 -26.42 -3.01 -11.78
N ILE A 63 -25.84 -3.45 -10.67
CA ILE A 63 -25.06 -2.60 -9.80
C ILE A 63 -23.79 -2.45 -10.60
N ALA A 64 -23.69 -1.37 -11.36
CA ALA A 64 -22.43 -0.94 -11.91
C ALA A 64 -21.44 -0.89 -10.74
N VAL A 65 -20.68 -1.97 -10.57
CA VAL A 65 -19.47 -1.95 -9.76
C VAL A 65 -18.60 -1.01 -10.55
N ASN A 66 -18.56 0.22 -10.07
CA ASN A 66 -17.85 1.30 -10.70
C ASN A 66 -16.37 0.94 -10.56
N ASP A 67 -15.83 0.18 -11.51
CA ASP A 67 -14.38 -0.08 -11.67
C ASP A 67 -13.63 1.19 -12.15
N ALA A 68 -14.25 2.37 -11.99
CA ALA A 68 -13.50 3.60 -11.93
C ALA A 68 -12.66 3.54 -10.65
N PRO A 69 -11.34 3.80 -10.70
CA PRO A 69 -10.56 3.95 -9.47
C PRO A 69 -11.32 4.94 -8.58
N LEU A 70 -11.72 4.47 -7.39
CA LEU A 70 -12.26 5.33 -6.35
C LEU A 70 -11.29 6.50 -6.26
N ALA A 71 -11.76 7.71 -6.57
CA ALA A 71 -10.94 8.89 -6.36
C ALA A 71 -10.46 8.81 -4.90
N LEU A 72 -9.14 8.74 -4.70
CA LEU A 72 -8.55 8.66 -3.37
C LEU A 72 -9.20 9.74 -2.52
N ASP A 73 -9.74 9.37 -1.37
CA ASP A 73 -10.28 10.37 -0.49
C ASP A 73 -9.14 11.26 0.01
N GLU A 74 -9.50 12.44 0.52
CA GLU A 74 -8.51 13.44 0.94
C GLU A 74 -7.61 12.92 2.08
N ILE A 75 -8.09 11.93 2.84
CA ILE A 75 -7.37 11.32 3.96
C ILE A 75 -6.31 10.37 3.43
N ASP A 76 -6.65 9.46 2.53
CA ASP A 76 -5.70 8.53 1.93
C ASP A 76 -4.61 9.26 1.15
N GLU A 77 -4.96 10.30 0.40
CA GLU A 77 -3.94 11.11 -0.27
C GLU A 77 -3.05 11.87 0.75
N ALA A 78 -3.58 12.31 1.89
CA ALA A 78 -2.76 12.89 2.95
C ALA A 78 -1.82 11.84 3.58
N ARG A 79 -2.31 10.62 3.85
CA ARG A 79 -1.50 9.50 4.37
C ARG A 79 -0.36 9.15 3.42
N ALA A 80 -0.65 9.03 2.11
CA ALA A 80 0.35 8.72 1.10
C ALA A 80 1.43 9.81 1.02
N ARG A 81 1.05 11.10 1.04
CA ARG A 81 2.01 12.21 1.06
C ARG A 81 2.89 12.23 2.30
N GLU A 82 2.34 11.87 3.47
CA GLU A 82 3.11 11.80 4.71
C GLU A 82 4.17 10.70 4.64
N CYS A 83 3.80 9.51 4.13
CA CYS A 83 4.74 8.42 3.84
C CYS A 83 5.88 8.86 2.91
N GLU A 84 5.55 9.53 1.81
CA GLU A 84 6.53 10.02 0.84
C GLU A 84 7.46 11.07 1.45
N LEU A 85 6.91 12.02 2.22
CA LEU A 85 7.68 13.05 2.90
C LEU A 85 8.70 12.41 3.84
N ILE A 86 8.25 11.56 4.76
CA ILE A 86 9.13 10.92 5.75
C ILE A 86 10.14 10.00 5.04
N GLY A 87 9.70 9.21 4.07
CA GLY A 87 10.55 8.31 3.29
C GLY A 87 11.64 9.07 2.53
N ALA A 88 11.31 10.18 1.89
CA ALA A 88 12.27 11.00 1.15
C ALA A 88 13.36 11.59 2.05
N LEU A 89 12.99 12.05 3.25
CA LEU A 89 13.93 12.61 4.22
C LEU A 89 14.88 11.55 4.81
N LEU A 90 14.45 10.29 4.87
CA LEU A 90 15.26 9.19 5.40
C LEU A 90 16.04 8.43 4.33
N TRP A 91 15.68 8.55 3.05
CA TRP A 91 16.40 7.90 1.96
C TRP A 91 17.72 8.60 1.61
N ARG A 92 17.76 9.93 1.73
CA ARG A 92 18.95 10.74 1.42
C ARG A 92 18.92 12.06 2.16
N ALA A 93 20.10 12.63 2.41
CA ALA A 93 20.23 13.97 2.95
C ALA A 93 19.43 15.01 2.12
N PRO A 94 18.59 15.85 2.75
CA PRO A 94 17.80 16.86 2.07
C PRO A 94 18.65 17.85 1.28
N THR A 95 18.16 18.22 0.10
CA THR A 95 18.81 19.20 -0.78
C THR A 95 18.29 20.62 -0.49
N ALA A 96 18.91 21.63 -1.10
CA ALA A 96 18.39 23.00 -1.04
C ALA A 96 16.94 23.11 -1.55
N ALA A 97 16.57 22.33 -2.57
CA ALA A 97 15.20 22.28 -3.09
C ALA A 97 14.24 21.62 -2.07
N THR A 98 14.69 20.55 -1.41
CA THR A 98 13.92 19.89 -0.34
C THR A 98 13.68 20.85 0.82
N LEU A 99 14.72 21.56 1.28
CA LEU A 99 14.60 22.57 2.33
C LEU A 99 13.62 23.68 1.95
N ALA A 100 13.70 24.21 0.72
CA ALA A 100 12.77 25.22 0.24
C ALA A 100 11.31 24.75 0.25
N ALA A 101 11.07 23.47 -0.07
CA ALA A 101 9.73 22.88 0.02
C ALA A 101 9.26 22.75 1.48
N LEU A 102 10.11 22.24 2.37
CA LEU A 102 9.79 22.04 3.79
C LEU A 102 9.45 23.35 4.52
N ARG A 103 10.07 24.47 4.15
CA ARG A 103 9.78 25.79 4.74
C ARG A 103 8.36 26.28 4.47
N ASN A 104 7.71 25.72 3.45
CA ASN A 104 6.31 26.03 3.12
C ASN A 104 5.33 25.02 3.71
N LEU A 105 5.80 24.04 4.48
CA LEU A 105 4.96 23.05 5.12
C LEU A 105 3.98 23.75 6.06
N GLN A 106 2.71 23.39 5.94
CA GLN A 106 1.64 23.96 6.75
C GLN A 106 1.36 23.02 7.93
N GLY A 107 0.87 23.58 9.03
CA GLY A 107 0.42 22.82 10.18
C GLY A 107 -0.75 23.50 10.87
N ASP A 108 -1.47 22.73 11.67
CA ASP A 108 -2.57 23.19 12.51
C ASP A 108 -2.29 22.90 14.00
N ALA A 109 -3.29 23.10 14.86
CA ALA A 109 -3.16 22.88 16.30
C ALA A 109 -3.13 21.40 16.72
N SER A 110 -3.23 20.46 15.78
CA SER A 110 -3.06 19.04 16.08
C SER A 110 -1.61 18.71 16.43
N PRO A 111 -1.34 17.60 17.15
CA PRO A 111 0.04 17.19 17.43
C PRO A 111 0.90 17.01 16.17
N LEU A 112 0.32 16.48 15.08
CA LEU A 112 1.01 16.29 13.81
C LEU A 112 1.25 17.64 13.12
N GLY A 113 0.26 18.52 13.10
CA GLY A 113 0.38 19.87 12.55
C GLY A 113 1.47 20.69 13.25
N MET A 114 1.54 20.63 14.59
CA MET A 114 2.62 21.27 15.34
C MET A 114 4.01 20.66 15.05
N ALA A 115 4.08 19.36 14.78
CA ALA A 115 5.33 18.70 14.38
C ALA A 115 5.77 19.11 12.97
N HIS A 116 4.83 19.32 12.06
CA HIS A 116 5.10 19.91 10.73
C HIS A 116 5.65 21.32 10.82
N LEU A 117 5.08 22.18 11.69
CA LEU A 117 5.64 23.53 11.94
C LEU A 117 7.07 23.46 12.48
N ALA A 118 7.34 22.58 13.44
CA ALA A 118 8.70 22.38 13.97
C ALA A 118 9.68 21.86 12.91
N LEU A 119 9.21 21.02 11.97
CA LEU A 119 10.02 20.55 10.84
C LEU A 119 10.33 21.70 9.86
N ALA A 120 9.37 22.59 9.62
CA ALA A 120 9.58 23.79 8.79
C ALA A 120 10.61 24.73 9.43
N GLU A 121 10.52 24.97 10.75
CA GLU A 121 11.49 25.77 11.51
C GLU A 121 12.89 25.14 11.45
N ALA A 122 13.01 23.82 11.65
CA ALA A 122 14.29 23.12 11.52
C ALA A 122 14.87 23.23 10.09
N ALA A 123 14.02 23.27 9.06
CA ALA A 123 14.44 23.48 7.67
C ALA A 123 14.91 24.92 7.38
N ASP A 124 14.44 25.91 8.14
CA ASP A 124 14.91 27.30 8.06
C ASP A 124 16.32 27.45 8.67
N GLU A 125 16.60 26.72 9.75
CA GLU A 125 17.90 26.77 10.44
C GLU A 125 19.01 25.92 9.77
N ALA A 126 18.61 24.94 8.96
CA ALA A 126 19.53 23.98 8.34
C ALA A 126 20.10 24.43 6.98
N THR A 127 21.29 23.92 6.65
CA THR A 127 21.90 24.04 5.31
C THR A 127 22.09 22.66 4.67
N PRO A 128 22.17 22.57 3.33
CA PRO A 128 22.45 21.29 2.66
C PRO A 128 23.76 20.64 3.11
N GLU A 129 24.76 21.46 3.49
CA GLU A 129 26.02 20.98 4.06
C GLU A 129 25.79 20.37 5.44
N SER A 130 25.12 21.09 6.34
CA SER A 130 24.88 20.61 7.71
C SER A 130 24.04 19.32 7.72
N LEU A 131 23.07 19.21 6.82
CA LEU A 131 22.23 18.01 6.70
C LEU A 131 22.96 16.82 6.09
N ARG A 132 23.94 17.04 5.20
CA ARG A 132 24.80 15.96 4.70
C ARG A 132 25.66 15.40 5.83
N ASP A 133 26.24 16.26 6.64
CA ASP A 133 27.05 15.84 7.79
C ASP A 133 26.18 15.12 8.84
N GLU A 134 25.03 15.69 9.19
CA GLU A 134 24.08 15.08 10.14
C GLU A 134 23.55 13.73 9.65
N PHE A 135 23.15 13.63 8.37
CA PHE A 135 22.70 12.37 7.77
C PHE A 135 23.82 11.33 7.75
N PHE A 136 25.04 11.75 7.43
CA PHE A 136 26.20 10.87 7.44
C PHE A 136 26.43 10.32 8.86
N GLU A 137 26.48 11.16 9.89
CA GLU A 137 26.66 10.69 11.27
C GLU A 137 25.54 9.74 11.72
N LEU A 138 24.28 10.07 11.40
CA LEU A 138 23.14 9.28 11.84
C LEU A 138 23.02 7.92 11.16
N PHE A 139 23.16 7.85 9.83
CA PHE A 139 22.74 6.67 9.06
C PHE A 139 23.88 5.93 8.37
N ILE A 140 25.02 6.59 8.15
CA ILE A 140 26.14 6.00 7.39
C ILE A 140 27.32 5.69 8.33
N GLY A 141 27.83 6.73 9.00
CA GLY A 141 28.96 6.70 9.92
C GLY A 141 30.27 6.22 9.29
N VAL A 142 31.32 6.13 10.11
CA VAL A 142 32.55 5.43 9.72
C VAL A 142 32.42 3.99 10.22
N GLY A 143 32.07 3.09 9.29
CA GLY A 143 31.79 1.68 9.57
C GLY A 143 30.32 1.40 9.87
N ARG A 144 29.69 2.22 10.72
CA ARG A 144 28.25 2.13 10.99
C ARG A 144 27.69 3.46 11.52
N GLY A 145 26.50 3.86 11.06
CA GLY A 145 25.76 5.00 11.59
C GLY A 145 25.23 4.76 13.00
N ASP A 146 24.89 5.85 13.69
CA ASP A 146 24.24 5.81 15.02
C ASP A 146 22.95 4.98 14.99
N LEU A 147 22.20 5.04 13.89
CA LEU A 147 20.95 4.33 13.66
C LEU A 147 21.03 3.50 12.39
N LEU A 148 20.35 2.35 12.42
CA LEU A 148 20.21 1.45 11.29
C LEU A 148 18.73 1.30 10.96
N PRO A 149 18.19 2.05 9.98
CA PRO A 149 16.76 2.17 9.71
C PRO A 149 16.15 0.94 9.01
N TYR A 150 16.45 -0.26 9.51
CA TYR A 150 16.07 -1.55 8.92
C TYR A 150 15.22 -2.38 9.87
N ALA A 151 14.15 -2.97 9.34
CA ALA A 151 13.28 -3.85 10.12
C ALA A 151 14.04 -5.04 10.70
N SER A 152 14.91 -5.68 9.91
CA SER A 152 15.77 -6.78 10.35
C SER A 152 16.61 -6.37 11.56
N TYR A 153 17.32 -5.25 11.47
CA TYR A 153 18.14 -4.78 12.58
C TYR A 153 17.32 -4.50 13.85
N TYR A 154 16.21 -3.79 13.72
CA TYR A 154 15.37 -3.47 14.87
C TYR A 154 14.74 -4.73 15.48
N LEU A 155 14.25 -5.66 14.67
CA LEU A 155 13.51 -6.82 15.18
C LEU A 155 14.42 -7.96 15.67
N THR A 156 15.63 -8.10 15.12
CA THR A 156 16.51 -9.25 15.40
C THR A 156 17.90 -8.86 15.91
N GLY A 157 18.31 -7.60 15.74
CA GLY A 157 19.67 -7.13 16.02
C GLY A 157 20.66 -7.34 14.88
N PHE A 158 20.24 -7.94 13.75
CA PHE A 158 21.10 -8.25 12.61
C PHE A 158 20.42 -7.89 11.27
N LEU A 159 21.22 -7.42 10.31
CA LEU A 159 20.73 -7.14 8.95
C LEU A 159 20.52 -8.44 8.16
N HIS A 160 19.67 -8.36 7.13
CA HIS A 160 19.39 -9.45 6.19
C HIS A 160 18.72 -10.70 6.79
N GLU A 161 17.99 -10.50 7.88
CA GLU A 161 17.26 -11.57 8.56
C GLU A 161 15.84 -11.77 8.01
N ARG A 162 15.07 -12.64 8.68
CA ARG A 162 13.69 -12.99 8.31
C ARG A 162 12.79 -11.79 7.96
N PRO A 163 12.80 -10.63 8.64
CA PRO A 163 11.97 -9.48 8.25
C PRO A 163 12.19 -9.06 6.79
N LEU A 164 13.43 -9.02 6.31
CA LEU A 164 13.74 -8.71 4.92
C LEU A 164 13.17 -9.74 3.93
N ALA A 165 13.22 -11.02 4.29
CA ALA A 165 12.64 -12.08 3.46
C ALA A 165 11.12 -11.91 3.31
N LEU A 166 10.42 -11.51 4.38
CA LEU A 166 8.98 -11.25 4.34
C LEU A 166 8.64 -10.02 3.50
N VAL A 167 9.44 -8.95 3.56
CA VAL A 167 9.26 -7.78 2.69
C VAL A 167 9.40 -8.19 1.22
N ARG A 168 10.40 -9.00 0.88
CA ARG A 168 10.61 -9.47 -0.50
C ARG A 168 9.50 -10.39 -1.00
N GLU A 169 8.94 -11.22 -0.13
CA GLU A 169 7.76 -12.05 -0.44
C GLU A 169 6.57 -11.17 -0.84
N ASP A 170 6.24 -10.17 -0.02
CA ASP A 170 5.11 -9.28 -0.27
C ASP A 170 5.37 -8.36 -1.48
N MET A 171 6.61 -7.86 -1.67
CA MET A 171 6.99 -7.15 -2.90
C MET A 171 6.79 -8.01 -4.16
N GLY A 172 7.14 -9.30 -4.10
CA GLY A 172 6.92 -10.24 -5.19
C GLY A 172 5.44 -10.40 -5.52
N ALA A 173 4.58 -10.49 -4.50
CA ALA A 173 3.12 -10.55 -4.66
C ALA A 173 2.52 -9.24 -5.19
N LEU A 174 3.15 -8.10 -4.92
CA LEU A 174 2.78 -6.78 -5.45
C LEU A 174 3.33 -6.50 -6.87
N GLY A 175 4.11 -7.43 -7.43
CA GLY A 175 4.77 -7.22 -8.73
C GLY A 175 5.89 -6.17 -8.70
N LEU A 176 6.38 -5.81 -7.50
CA LEU A 176 7.46 -4.85 -7.32
C LEU A 176 8.82 -5.53 -7.57
N ALA A 177 9.57 -5.00 -8.53
CA ALA A 177 10.92 -5.48 -8.80
C ALA A 177 11.92 -4.95 -7.76
N ARG A 178 12.93 -5.77 -7.47
CA ARG A 178 14.09 -5.33 -6.71
C ARG A 178 14.81 -4.22 -7.47
N ALA A 179 15.06 -3.08 -6.82
CA ALA A 179 15.94 -2.07 -7.37
C ALA A 179 17.39 -2.59 -7.33
N GLU A 180 17.85 -3.18 -8.45
CA GLU A 180 19.18 -3.82 -8.56
C GLU A 180 20.37 -2.90 -8.19
N ARG A 181 20.16 -1.57 -8.14
CA ARG A 181 21.22 -0.55 -7.99
C ARG A 181 21.18 0.25 -6.69
N ALA A 182 20.24 -0.01 -5.78
CA ALA A 182 20.02 0.91 -4.65
C ALA A 182 20.94 0.68 -3.43
N GLY A 183 21.72 -0.40 -3.38
CA GLY A 183 22.69 -0.68 -2.29
C GLY A 183 22.05 -1.09 -0.96
N GLU A 184 20.91 -0.48 -0.61
CA GLU A 184 20.20 -0.71 0.64
C GLU A 184 19.21 -1.90 0.55
N PRO A 185 19.09 -2.70 1.63
CA PRO A 185 18.02 -3.69 1.82
C PRO A 185 16.61 -3.10 1.67
N GLU A 186 15.68 -3.92 1.17
CA GLU A 186 14.28 -3.52 0.96
C GLU A 186 13.49 -3.32 2.26
N ASP A 187 14.01 -3.78 3.40
CA ASP A 187 13.42 -3.56 4.73
C ASP A 187 13.85 -2.24 5.39
N HIS A 188 14.46 -1.35 4.60
CA HIS A 188 14.72 0.03 5.00
C HIS A 188 13.41 0.81 5.16
N ILE A 189 13.26 1.59 6.25
CA ILE A 189 12.01 2.31 6.57
C ILE A 189 11.50 3.18 5.41
N ALA A 190 12.40 3.91 4.73
CA ALA A 190 12.04 4.73 3.57
C ALA A 190 11.46 3.92 2.41
N VAL A 191 11.97 2.69 2.17
CA VAL A 191 11.44 1.80 1.13
C VAL A 191 10.05 1.29 1.54
N LEU A 192 9.87 0.95 2.81
CA LEU A 192 8.58 0.50 3.33
C LEU A 192 7.51 1.61 3.25
N LEU A 193 7.87 2.86 3.56
CA LEU A 193 6.98 4.01 3.43
C LEU A 193 6.64 4.30 1.96
N ASP A 194 7.59 4.18 1.03
CA ASP A 194 7.32 4.30 -0.42
C ASP A 194 6.33 3.24 -0.89
N ILE A 195 6.50 1.98 -0.47
CA ILE A 195 5.57 0.90 -0.81
C ILE A 195 4.18 1.16 -0.21
N MET A 196 4.13 1.61 1.04
CA MET A 196 2.86 1.97 1.71
C MET A 196 2.14 3.10 0.98
N ALA A 197 2.85 4.16 0.55
CA ALA A 197 2.26 5.25 -0.23
C ALA A 197 1.64 4.74 -1.55
N ARG A 198 2.36 3.88 -2.29
CA ARG A 198 1.86 3.28 -3.54
C ARG A 198 0.65 2.38 -3.32
N LEU A 199 0.62 1.63 -2.21
CA LEU A 199 -0.53 0.81 -1.82
C LEU A 199 -1.75 1.68 -1.52
N ILE A 200 -1.58 2.75 -0.74
CA ILE A 200 -2.65 3.70 -0.43
C ILE A 200 -3.21 4.30 -1.72
N ARG A 201 -2.35 4.68 -2.67
CA ARG A 201 -2.80 5.22 -3.97
C ARG A 201 -3.37 4.20 -4.94
N GLY A 202 -3.32 2.90 -4.62
CA GLY A 202 -3.71 1.83 -5.52
C GLY A 202 -2.81 1.70 -6.75
N GLU A 203 -1.60 2.26 -6.73
CA GLU A 203 -0.62 2.14 -7.82
C GLU A 203 -0.04 0.73 -7.91
N VAL A 204 -0.04 0.02 -6.78
CA VAL A 204 0.30 -1.39 -6.68
C VAL A 204 -0.82 -2.12 -5.94
N ALA A 205 -1.06 -3.38 -6.31
CA ALA A 205 -2.05 -4.23 -5.68
C ALA A 205 -1.57 -5.68 -5.71
N GLY A 206 -1.91 -6.43 -4.67
CA GLY A 206 -1.61 -7.86 -4.55
C GLY A 206 -2.71 -8.54 -3.75
N GLU A 207 -2.94 -9.83 -4.01
CA GLU A 207 -4.02 -10.57 -3.35
C GLU A 207 -3.82 -10.59 -1.83
N GLY A 208 -4.75 -9.96 -1.12
CA GLY A 208 -4.71 -9.86 0.34
C GLY A 208 -3.62 -8.96 0.89
N ILE A 209 -2.96 -8.11 0.10
CA ILE A 209 -1.98 -7.12 0.57
C ILE A 209 -2.54 -5.73 0.31
N ASP A 210 -3.11 -5.13 1.35
CA ASP A 210 -3.50 -3.72 1.40
C ASP A 210 -2.51 -2.91 2.26
N ALA A 211 -2.70 -1.58 2.28
CA ALA A 211 -1.83 -0.67 3.03
C ALA A 211 -1.81 -0.98 4.53
N ASP A 212 -2.96 -1.29 5.13
CA ASP A 212 -3.09 -1.51 6.57
C ASP A 212 -2.40 -2.81 7.00
N ARG A 213 -2.60 -3.90 6.23
CA ARG A 213 -1.89 -5.16 6.46
C ARG A 213 -0.38 -5.01 6.23
N PHE A 214 0.02 -4.25 5.22
CA PHE A 214 1.43 -3.99 4.96
C PHE A 214 2.07 -3.23 6.12
N PHE A 215 1.42 -2.16 6.61
CA PHE A 215 1.85 -1.40 7.78
C PHE A 215 1.97 -2.29 9.03
N ALA A 216 0.93 -3.03 9.38
CA ALA A 216 0.89 -3.88 10.56
C ALA A 216 1.99 -4.97 10.55
N ARG A 217 2.33 -5.48 9.36
CA ARG A 217 3.35 -6.52 9.20
C ARG A 217 4.77 -5.96 9.20
N HIS A 218 5.01 -4.86 8.49
CA HIS A 218 6.36 -4.43 8.13
C HIS A 218 6.82 -3.15 8.83
N ILE A 219 5.93 -2.33 9.39
CA ILE A 219 6.27 -1.03 10.00
C ILE A 219 5.89 -0.99 11.49
N GLU A 220 4.64 -1.31 11.84
CA GLU A 220 4.12 -1.23 13.24
C GLU A 220 5.04 -1.90 14.28
N PRO A 221 5.64 -3.10 14.03
CA PRO A 221 6.40 -3.81 15.07
C PRO A 221 7.66 -3.11 15.55
N TRP A 222 8.15 -2.08 14.84
CA TRP A 222 9.43 -1.44 15.14
C TRP A 222 9.51 0.05 14.81
N GLY A 223 8.62 0.56 13.94
CA GLY A 223 8.65 1.93 13.44
C GLY A 223 8.61 2.97 14.56
N GLU A 224 7.73 2.81 15.54
CA GLU A 224 7.63 3.73 16.69
C GLU A 224 8.94 3.82 17.45
N ARG A 225 9.61 2.69 17.69
CA ARG A 225 10.91 2.66 18.37
C ARG A 225 12.00 3.33 17.52
N PHE A 226 12.03 3.08 16.22
CA PHE A 226 12.99 3.73 15.32
C PHE A 226 12.86 5.25 15.35
N PHE A 227 11.65 5.77 15.23
CA PHE A 227 11.41 7.22 15.26
C PHE A 227 11.69 7.83 16.64
N ALA A 228 11.38 7.11 17.72
CA ALA A 228 11.75 7.54 19.07
C ALA A 228 13.27 7.60 19.27
N ASP A 229 14.02 6.61 18.77
CA ASP A 229 15.48 6.62 18.80
C ASP A 229 16.06 7.79 17.98
N LEU A 230 15.46 8.07 16.81
CA LEU A 230 15.84 9.21 15.96
C LEU A 230 15.62 10.56 16.64
N GLU A 231 14.51 10.72 17.37
CA GLU A 231 14.18 11.94 18.10
C GLU A 231 15.20 12.26 19.21
N ILE A 232 15.77 11.22 19.85
CA ILE A 232 16.74 11.38 20.95
C ILE A 232 18.20 11.18 20.54
N ALA A 233 18.47 10.89 19.27
CA ALA A 233 19.83 10.65 18.78
C ALA A 233 20.72 11.88 19.02
N LYS A 234 21.96 11.63 19.46
CA LYS A 234 22.88 12.70 19.88
C LYS A 234 23.27 13.63 18.73
N ALA A 235 23.51 13.05 17.55
CA ALA A 235 23.83 13.80 16.35
C ALA A 235 22.61 14.55 15.76
N ALA A 236 21.38 14.16 16.13
CA ALA A 236 20.18 14.72 15.54
C ALA A 236 19.94 16.17 15.99
N LYS A 237 19.74 17.04 15.00
CA LYS A 237 19.29 18.44 15.10
C LYS A 237 18.04 18.60 14.23
N PHE A 238 18.18 18.52 12.92
CA PHE A 238 17.05 18.51 11.98
C PHE A 238 16.26 17.21 12.08
N TYR A 239 16.95 16.07 12.17
CA TYR A 239 16.30 14.76 12.21
C TYR A 239 15.51 14.51 13.49
N LYS A 240 15.64 15.36 14.53
CA LYS A 240 14.74 15.31 15.68
C LYS A 240 13.30 15.63 15.29
N ALA A 241 13.11 16.63 14.44
CA ALA A 241 11.79 16.98 13.92
C ALA A 241 11.25 15.86 13.01
N VAL A 242 12.11 15.23 12.20
CA VAL A 242 11.74 14.05 11.40
C VAL A 242 11.33 12.87 12.27
N GLY A 243 12.09 12.60 13.34
CA GLY A 243 11.77 11.62 14.38
C GLY A 243 10.39 11.86 14.97
N ARG A 244 10.11 13.11 15.35
CA ARG A 244 8.83 13.51 15.94
C ARG A 244 7.65 13.31 14.98
N VAL A 245 7.78 13.76 13.74
CA VAL A 245 6.75 13.60 12.70
C VAL A 245 6.47 12.11 12.45
N GLY A 246 7.52 11.32 12.22
CA GLY A 246 7.37 9.88 11.96
C GLY A 246 6.80 9.09 13.14
N SER A 247 7.18 9.44 14.38
CA SER A 247 6.62 8.82 15.58
C SER A 247 5.12 9.08 15.70
N LEU A 248 4.69 10.33 15.48
CA LEU A 248 3.27 10.69 15.48
C LEU A 248 2.51 10.00 14.35
N PHE A 249 3.07 9.96 13.14
CA PHE A 249 2.46 9.27 12.01
C PHE A 249 2.23 7.78 12.29
N VAL A 250 3.27 7.05 12.72
CA VAL A 250 3.15 5.62 13.06
C VAL A 250 2.14 5.40 14.19
N SER A 251 2.11 6.29 15.18
CA SER A 251 1.13 6.21 16.28
C SER A 251 -0.32 6.41 15.80
N ILE A 252 -0.54 7.34 14.86
CA ILE A 252 -1.86 7.58 14.26
C ILE A 252 -2.31 6.38 13.44
N GLU A 253 -1.45 5.83 12.58
CA GLU A 253 -1.74 4.64 11.76
C GLU A 253 -2.07 3.42 12.64
N ALA A 254 -1.29 3.19 13.71
CA ALA A 254 -1.54 2.09 14.64
C ALA A 254 -2.86 2.26 15.44
N GLN A 255 -3.27 3.50 15.74
CA GLN A 255 -4.54 3.77 16.39
C GLN A 255 -5.72 3.58 15.42
N ALA A 256 -5.59 4.06 14.18
CA ALA A 256 -6.59 3.93 13.14
C ALA A 256 -6.92 2.45 12.87
N ALA A 257 -5.89 1.59 12.76
CA ALA A 257 -6.03 0.15 12.53
C ALA A 257 -6.79 -0.61 13.65
N ARG A 258 -6.93 0.00 14.85
CA ARG A 258 -7.63 -0.60 15.99
C ARG A 258 -9.08 -0.15 16.13
N LEU A 259 -9.51 0.85 15.35
CA LEU A 259 -10.89 1.31 15.35
C LEU A 259 -11.78 0.31 14.57
N PRO A 260 -12.96 -0.04 15.09
CA PRO A 260 -13.90 -0.87 14.34
C PRO A 260 -14.42 -0.11 13.11
N ALA A 261 -14.44 -0.81 11.97
CA ALA A 261 -14.99 -0.32 10.70
C ALA A 261 -16.50 -0.08 10.76
#